data_AF-A0A847F5Z7-F1
#
_entry.id   AF-A0A847F5Z7-F1
#
_cell.length_a   1.000
_cell.length_b   1.000
_cell.length_c   1.000
_cell.angle_alpha   90.00
_cell.angle_beta   90.00
_cell.angle_gamma   90.00
#
_symmetry.space_group_name_H-M   'P 1'
#
loop_
_entity.id
_entity.type
_entity.pdbx_description
1 polymer ?
#
loop_
_entity_poly.entity_id
_entity_poly.type
_entity_poly.pdbx_seq_one_letter_code
_entity_poly.pdbx_strand_id
1 'polypeptide(L)'
;MYYKHSIMRVAPLFLAILFGCGSTPPPDPWYPRSVGPSSVPTSEAEAIILEQLGTLEGEGTLSHSDVQVIAGAPYFAASERLCRRLIVESREGVSEKLACDGPDGWQLSADVFEAPRGR
;
A
#
# COMPACT_ATOMS: atom_id res chain seq x y z
N MET A 1 -31.46 57.60 -28.83
CA MET A 1 -30.57 56.46 -29.10
C MET A 1 -31.42 55.30 -29.59
N TYR A 2 -31.31 54.96 -30.86
CA TYR A 2 -32.05 53.88 -31.53
C TYR A 2 -31.31 52.55 -31.31
N TYR A 3 -31.98 51.49 -30.84
CA TYR A 3 -31.45 50.13 -30.93
C TYR A 3 -32.30 49.29 -31.89
N LYS A 4 -31.60 48.83 -32.93
CA LYS A 4 -32.05 48.16 -34.14
C LYS A 4 -32.36 46.69 -33.85
N HIS A 5 -33.48 46.21 -34.37
CA HIS A 5 -33.82 44.78 -34.45
C HIS A 5 -32.84 44.05 -35.38
N SER A 6 -32.49 42.80 -35.06
CA SER A 6 -32.13 41.83 -36.10
C SER A 6 -32.38 40.38 -35.65
N ILE A 7 -33.07 39.68 -36.54
CA ILE A 7 -33.66 38.34 -36.45
C ILE A 7 -32.67 37.29 -36.98
N MET A 8 -32.85 36.04 -36.54
CA MET A 8 -32.49 34.76 -37.20
C MET A 8 -31.03 34.27 -37.17
N ARG A 9 -30.82 33.08 -36.58
CA ARG A 9 -30.70 31.82 -37.34
C ARG A 9 -30.58 30.61 -36.39
N VAL A 10 -31.46 29.65 -36.64
CA VAL A 10 -31.41 28.26 -36.17
C VAL A 10 -30.25 27.54 -36.89
N ALA A 11 -29.42 26.78 -36.16
CA ALA A 11 -28.72 25.62 -36.71
C ALA A 11 -28.34 24.64 -35.57
N PRO A 12 -28.57 23.32 -35.74
CA PRO A 12 -28.51 22.36 -34.65
C PRO A 12 -27.14 21.66 -34.55
N LEU A 13 -26.77 21.36 -33.30
CA LEU A 13 -26.43 20.02 -32.81
C LEU A 13 -25.54 19.15 -33.73
N PHE A 14 -24.22 19.28 -33.61
CA PHE A 14 -23.25 18.20 -33.87
C PHE A 14 -21.92 18.57 -33.19
N LEU A 15 -21.81 18.33 -31.87
CA LEU A 15 -20.51 18.30 -31.21
C LEU A 15 -20.14 16.83 -30.96
N ALA A 16 -19.15 16.38 -31.71
CA ALA A 16 -18.71 15.01 -31.84
C ALA A 16 -18.30 14.41 -30.49
N ILE A 17 -18.95 13.31 -30.13
CA ILE A 17 -18.53 12.43 -29.06
C ILE A 17 -17.31 11.66 -29.58
N LEU A 18 -16.11 12.19 -29.34
CA LEU A 18 -14.88 11.41 -29.44
C LEU A 18 -14.78 10.55 -28.17
N PHE A 19 -15.42 9.38 -28.19
CA PHE A 19 -15.04 8.25 -27.34
C PHE A 19 -13.65 7.79 -27.78
N GLY A 20 -12.62 8.53 -27.36
CA GLY A 20 -11.25 8.05 -27.35
C GLY A 20 -11.16 6.97 -26.28
N CYS A 21 -11.25 5.72 -26.72
CA CYS A 21 -10.88 4.56 -25.90
C CYS A 21 -9.37 4.68 -25.63
N GLY A 22 -9.01 5.33 -24.53
CA GLY A 22 -7.63 5.41 -24.07
C GLY A 22 -7.21 4.01 -23.63
N SER A 23 -6.56 3.28 -24.53
CA SER A 23 -5.83 2.06 -24.22
C SER A 23 -4.69 2.43 -23.27
N THR A 24 -4.94 2.30 -21.97
CA THR A 24 -3.89 2.38 -20.97
C THR A 24 -2.88 1.29 -21.30
N PRO A 25 -1.61 1.61 -21.62
CA PRO A 25 -0.61 0.61 -21.91
C PRO A 25 -0.46 -0.33 -20.71
N PRO A 26 -0.24 -1.64 -20.93
CA PRO A 26 -0.01 -2.57 -19.84
C PRO A 26 1.20 -2.09 -19.04
N PRO A 27 1.15 -2.19 -17.69
CA PRO A 27 2.25 -1.74 -16.85
C PRO A 27 3.54 -2.45 -17.25
N ASP A 28 4.62 -1.67 -17.41
CA ASP A 28 5.93 -2.17 -17.82
C ASP A 28 6.43 -3.22 -16.81
N PRO A 29 6.78 -4.44 -17.26
CA PRO A 29 7.20 -5.52 -16.36
C PRO A 29 8.54 -5.26 -15.65
N TRP A 30 9.32 -4.29 -16.14
CA TRP A 30 10.61 -3.85 -15.60
C TRP A 30 10.51 -2.55 -14.80
N TYR A 31 9.32 -1.94 -14.69
CA TYR A 31 9.11 -0.87 -13.74
C TYR A 31 9.26 -1.44 -12.31
N PRO A 32 10.03 -0.81 -11.42
CA PRO A 32 10.07 -1.23 -10.02
C PRO A 32 8.64 -1.18 -9.52
N ARG A 33 8.04 -2.35 -9.29
CA ARG A 33 6.73 -2.41 -8.67
C ARG A 33 6.90 -1.70 -7.34
N SER A 34 6.23 -0.56 -7.19
CA SER A 34 5.99 0.04 -5.89
C SER A 34 5.62 -1.12 -4.99
N VAL A 35 6.40 -1.32 -3.94
CA VAL A 35 6.14 -2.30 -2.86
C VAL A 35 4.63 -2.42 -2.72
N GLY A 36 4.14 -3.65 -2.94
CA GLY A 36 2.71 -3.95 -3.02
C GLY A 36 1.95 -3.38 -1.82
N PRO A 37 0.61 -3.35 -1.87
CA PRO A 37 -0.19 -2.67 -0.85
C PRO A 37 0.29 -3.03 0.56
N SER A 38 0.71 -2.01 1.31
CA SER A 38 1.04 -2.14 2.74
C SER A 38 -0.15 -2.82 3.40
N SER A 39 0.08 -3.96 4.05
CA SER A 39 -1.00 -4.61 4.79
C SER A 39 -1.31 -3.76 6.00
N VAL A 40 -2.59 -3.44 6.20
CA VAL A 40 -3.01 -2.67 7.38
C VAL A 40 -2.90 -3.60 8.59
N PRO A 41 -2.36 -3.14 9.73
CA PRO A 41 -2.36 -3.94 10.97
C PRO A 41 -3.78 -4.40 11.28
N THR A 42 -3.92 -5.67 11.66
CA THR A 42 -5.24 -6.28 11.88
C THR A 42 -5.76 -6.09 13.29
N SER A 43 -4.95 -5.52 14.18
CA SER A 43 -5.31 -5.20 15.57
C SER A 43 -4.60 -3.94 16.07
N GLU A 44 -5.14 -3.32 17.12
CA GLU A 44 -4.51 -2.20 17.83
C GLU A 44 -3.17 -2.62 18.44
N ALA A 45 -3.10 -3.84 19.00
CA ALA A 45 -1.87 -4.39 19.55
C ALA A 45 -0.75 -4.48 18.49
N GLU A 46 -1.09 -4.91 17.28
CA GLU A 46 -0.14 -4.95 16.16
C GLU A 46 0.34 -3.55 15.78
N ALA A 47 -0.55 -2.56 15.74
CA ALA A 47 -0.17 -1.18 15.43
C ALA A 47 0.83 -0.62 16.46
N ILE A 48 0.57 -0.83 17.76
CA ILE A 48 1.46 -0.41 18.84
C ILE A 48 2.83 -1.11 18.74
N ILE A 49 2.85 -2.40 18.39
CA ILE A 49 4.10 -3.14 18.21
C ILE A 49 4.89 -2.58 17.01
N LEU A 50 4.22 -2.20 15.92
CA LEU A 50 4.89 -1.59 14.76
C LEU A 50 5.56 -0.25 15.13
N GLU A 51 4.93 0.58 15.97
CA GLU A 51 5.53 1.82 16.47
C GLU A 51 6.80 1.54 17.31
N GLN A 52 6.83 0.41 18.01
CA GLN A 52 7.95 0.02 18.87
C GLN A 52 9.09 -0.67 18.12
N LEU A 53 8.88 -1.18 16.90
CA LEU A 53 9.90 -1.92 16.15
C LEU A 53 11.22 -1.17 15.98
N GLY A 54 11.15 0.16 15.81
CA GLY A 54 12.33 1.00 15.64
C GLY A 54 13.22 1.10 16.87
N THR A 55 12.75 0.66 18.04
CA THR A 55 13.53 0.64 19.28
C THR A 55 14.45 -0.58 19.39
N LEU A 56 14.22 -1.61 18.57
CA LEU A 56 15.08 -2.79 18.53
C LEU A 56 16.31 -2.49 17.66
N GLU A 57 17.52 -2.68 18.19
CA GLU A 57 18.75 -2.52 17.41
C GLU A 57 19.05 -3.77 16.56
N GLY A 58 18.75 -4.96 17.10
CA GLY A 58 18.98 -6.25 16.45
C GLY A 58 17.74 -7.15 16.53
N GLU A 59 17.93 -8.45 16.68
CA GLU A 59 16.82 -9.37 16.98
C GLU A 59 16.19 -9.05 18.34
N GLY A 60 14.89 -9.31 18.48
CA GLY A 60 14.20 -9.07 19.73
C GLY A 60 12.77 -9.56 19.75
N THR A 61 12.15 -9.43 20.91
CA THR A 61 10.75 -9.78 21.12
C THR A 61 10.02 -8.57 21.68
N LEU A 62 8.90 -8.23 21.06
CA LEU A 62 7.94 -7.25 21.54
C LEU A 62 6.65 -7.97 21.90
N SER A 63 5.95 -7.49 22.92
CA SER A 63 4.69 -8.08 23.33
C SER A 63 3.73 -6.98 23.76
N HIS A 64 2.51 -7.06 23.29
CA HIS A 64 1.43 -6.17 23.71
C HIS A 64 0.13 -6.97 23.79
N SER A 65 -0.52 -6.93 24.95
CA SER A 65 -1.73 -7.71 25.24
C SER A 65 -1.53 -9.21 24.99
N ASP A 66 -2.29 -9.80 24.07
CA ASP A 66 -2.25 -11.21 23.68
C ASP A 66 -1.46 -11.46 22.38
N VAL A 67 -0.72 -10.45 21.91
CA VAL A 67 0.14 -10.53 20.73
C VAL A 67 1.61 -10.46 21.15
N GLN A 68 2.38 -11.46 20.73
CA GLN A 68 3.84 -11.46 20.82
C GLN A 68 4.43 -11.42 19.41
N VAL A 69 5.44 -10.59 19.21
CA VAL A 69 6.16 -10.48 17.94
C VAL A 69 7.63 -10.75 18.17
N ILE A 70 8.12 -11.79 17.51
CA ILE A 70 9.55 -12.07 17.41
C ILE A 70 10.05 -11.38 16.14
N ALA A 71 10.85 -10.32 16.31
CA ALA A 71 11.42 -9.55 15.23
C ALA A 71 12.85 -10.03 14.94
N GLY A 72 13.10 -10.41 13.69
CA GLY A 72 14.44 -10.71 13.20
C GLY A 72 15.33 -9.46 13.12
N ALA A 73 16.62 -9.69 12.86
CA ALA A 73 17.59 -8.61 12.63
C ALA A 73 17.16 -7.73 11.44
N PRO A 74 17.47 -6.42 11.48
CA PRO A 74 17.17 -5.55 10.36
C PRO A 74 18.07 -5.87 9.17
N TYR A 75 17.52 -5.82 7.96
CA TYR A 75 18.25 -6.01 6.71
C TYR A 75 17.78 -5.03 5.64
N PHE A 76 18.66 -4.65 4.71
CA PHE A 76 18.27 -3.85 3.55
C PHE A 76 17.70 -4.74 2.46
N ALA A 77 16.45 -4.49 2.07
CA ALA A 77 15.80 -5.18 0.96
C ALA A 77 16.23 -4.57 -0.39
N ALA A 78 15.90 -5.24 -1.50
CA ALA A 78 16.15 -4.72 -2.86
C ALA A 78 15.42 -3.40 -3.16
N SER A 79 14.41 -3.05 -2.36
CA SER A 79 13.73 -1.75 -2.37
C SER A 79 14.55 -0.63 -1.70
N GLU A 80 15.76 -0.94 -1.22
CA GLU A 80 16.63 -0.06 -0.43
C GLU A 80 16.02 0.37 0.92
N ARG A 81 14.93 -0.27 1.33
CA ARG A 81 14.29 -0.05 2.63
C ARG A 81 14.88 -0.99 3.67
N LEU A 82 14.99 -0.48 4.90
CA LEU A 82 15.32 -1.31 6.06
C LEU A 82 14.08 -2.15 6.41
N CYS A 83 14.22 -3.47 6.41
CA CYS A 83 13.13 -4.41 6.65
C CYS A 83 13.49 -5.41 7.73
N ARG A 84 12.47 -6.04 8.31
CA ARG A 84 12.56 -7.09 9.32
C ARG A 84 11.48 -8.13 9.08
N ARG A 85 11.86 -9.40 9.20
CA ARG A 85 10.92 -10.52 9.31
C ARG A 85 10.32 -10.52 10.71
N LEU A 86 9.01 -10.70 10.79
CA LEU A 86 8.25 -10.76 12.03
C LEU A 86 7.55 -12.11 12.14
N ILE A 87 7.62 -12.76 13.29
CA ILE A 87 6.77 -13.88 13.65
C ILE A 87 5.79 -13.36 14.68
N VAL A 88 4.52 -13.25 14.30
CA VAL A 88 3.43 -12.73 15.12
C VAL A 88 2.66 -13.91 15.69
N GLU A 89 2.76 -14.09 17.00
CA GLU A 89 2.01 -15.08 17.76
C GLU A 89 0.83 -14.39 18.46
N SER A 90 -0.38 -14.84 18.18
CA SER A 90 -1.60 -14.38 18.84
C SER A 90 -2.50 -15.56 19.19
N ARG A 91 -3.65 -15.28 19.83
CA ARG A 91 -4.70 -16.29 20.08
C ARG A 91 -5.27 -16.91 18.81
N GLU A 92 -5.20 -16.21 17.69
CA GLU A 92 -5.69 -16.68 16.39
C GLU A 92 -4.70 -17.64 15.71
N GLY A 93 -3.44 -17.65 16.17
CA GLY A 93 -2.38 -18.52 15.69
C GLY A 93 -1.06 -17.79 15.51
N VAL A 94 -0.14 -18.43 14.79
CA VAL A 94 1.16 -17.88 14.42
C VAL A 94 1.12 -17.47 12.96
N SER A 95 1.55 -16.25 12.66
CA SER A 95 1.70 -15.74 11.29
C SER A 95 3.07 -15.13 11.08
N GLU A 96 3.64 -15.33 9.89
CA GLU A 96 4.86 -14.65 9.48
C GLU A 96 4.47 -13.38 8.72
N LYS A 97 5.12 -12.26 9.02
CA LYS A 97 4.91 -10.98 8.34
C LYS A 97 6.24 -10.33 8.01
N LEU A 98 6.20 -9.40 7.06
CA LEU A 98 7.32 -8.53 6.73
C LEU A 98 6.98 -7.10 7.15
N ALA A 99 7.89 -6.41 7.83
CA ALA A 99 7.77 -4.98 8.08
C ALA A 99 8.98 -4.23 7.51
N CYS A 100 8.75 -3.08 6.91
CA CYS A 100 9.79 -2.22 6.37
C CYS A 100 9.61 -0.78 6.85
N ASP A 101 10.72 -0.13 7.15
CA ASP A 101 10.77 1.29 7.50
C ASP A 101 10.28 2.16 6.33
N GLY A 102 9.49 3.18 6.63
CA GLY A 102 8.81 4.03 5.66
C GLY A 102 8.68 5.47 6.16
N PRO A 103 8.10 6.38 5.36
CA PRO A 103 8.02 7.79 5.70
C PRO A 103 7.26 8.05 7.02
N ASP A 104 6.29 7.19 7.35
CA ASP A 104 5.49 7.28 8.57
C ASP A 104 5.93 6.27 9.65
N GLY A 105 7.15 5.72 9.53
CA GLY A 105 7.68 4.68 10.41
C GLY A 105 7.55 3.26 9.83
N TRP A 106 7.68 2.26 10.70
CA TRP A 106 7.63 0.84 10.32
C TRP A 106 6.22 0.45 9.88
N GLN A 107 6.12 -0.12 8.68
CA GLN A 107 4.84 -0.54 8.08
C GLN A 107 4.94 -1.98 7.61
N LEU A 108 3.84 -2.72 7.71
CA LEU A 108 3.80 -4.07 7.15
C LEU A 108 3.89 -4.00 5.62
N SER A 109 4.64 -4.91 5.04
CA SER A 109 4.74 -5.07 3.60
C SER A 109 4.05 -6.37 3.19
N ALA A 110 3.38 -6.35 2.04
CA ALA A 110 2.84 -7.57 1.46
C ALA A 110 3.96 -8.59 1.28
N ASP A 111 3.77 -9.80 1.81
CA ASP A 111 4.63 -10.91 1.45
C ASP A 111 4.34 -11.29 0.00
N VAL A 112 5.23 -10.90 -0.91
CA VAL A 112 5.13 -11.21 -2.34
C VAL A 112 5.36 -12.69 -2.64
N PHE A 113 5.79 -13.48 -1.65
CA PHE A 113 5.96 -14.93 -1.74
C PHE A 113 4.77 -15.70 -1.16
N GLU A 114 3.88 -15.05 -0.42
CA GLU A 114 2.65 -15.68 0.04
C GLU A 114 1.65 -15.71 -1.12
N ALA A 115 1.66 -16.82 -1.87
CA ALA A 115 0.69 -17.08 -2.91
C ALA A 115 -0.74 -16.94 -2.34
N PRO A 116 -1.69 -16.34 -3.08
CA PRO A 116 -3.06 -16.23 -2.62
C PRO A 116 -3.58 -17.63 -2.30
N ARG A 117 -3.81 -17.91 -1.01
CA ARG A 117 -4.53 -19.12 -0.61
C ARG A 117 -5.96 -18.93 -1.10
N GLY A 118 -6.24 -19.53 -2.26
CA GLY A 118 -7.56 -19.52 -2.89
C GLY A 118 -8.61 -19.92 -1.85
N ARG A 119 -9.62 -19.06 -1.69
CA ARG A 119 -10.81 -19.33 -0.90
C ARG A 119 -11.86 -19.98 -1.77
#